data_AF-A0A2S5CKP7-F1
#
_entry.id   AF-A0A2S5CKP7-F1
#
_cell.length_a   1.000
_cell.length_b   1.000
_cell.length_c   1.000
_cell.angle_alpha   90.00
_cell.angle_beta   90.00
_cell.angle_gamma   90.00
#
_symmetry.space_group_name_H-M   'P 1'
#
loop_
_entity.id
_entity.type
_entity.pdbx_description
1 polymer ?
#
loop_
_entity_poly.entity_id
_entity_poly.type
_entity_poly.pdbx_seq_one_letter_code
_entity_poly.pdbx_strand_id
1 'polypeptide(L)'
;MNIYSVLLSAVLLGVGGPVCALQDTAKVPATAKTTTTAATSITCGTGLPPVSINFSSAVPYDLKTFSNQLTVDCFAWSEFVSLNWPTSGTGFGDPGDTAPVQWQSYMDAGLLFPSDGSTPPPWGSQPALPENCASQAKLTASSKRMRVFSMTGKTDSPFSTGQAAPQNAPNWLGAQNGSNAWYEITVSQDEYNYVVNNGLYNANTQASYVNNGQGSPVVLPKGCSTELGQTCPNGSMLGAVEMKAAWMEAPDYGSNPKWSRYKITEGLVIDPSTQQCRQTNLALVGLHILHKTTNQPTWVWATFEHIDNVPTANVQAPSGGYNFYNANCQTQALSVPAACTTQGGSGTVPVTVSCTANQSPPYYLGQGCPKPVPIQVTRTTQLDSNAQTANQTVQNGIRQNYPNSVWQYYQLVDVLWSTNPTQDPSKPYAVPHPLTSMTSGSGGLVANTTLETYVQNTTCTSCHEYAAIAPKTATCPPASSGGNSGSCSSDFSFLFGQVGPAQANVLGLKRTFKTH
;
A
#
# COMPACT_ATOMS: atom_id res chain seq x y z
N MET A 1 2.98 27.20 64.84
CA MET A 1 2.81 27.54 66.26
C MET A 1 1.35 27.92 66.43
N ASN A 2 0.63 27.16 67.27
CA ASN A 2 -0.73 27.36 67.79
C ASN A 2 -1.93 27.28 66.82
N ILE A 3 -3.08 26.65 67.12
CA ILE A 3 -3.60 25.58 68.00
C ILE A 3 -5.14 25.73 67.90
N TYR A 4 -5.88 24.62 67.70
CA TYR A 4 -7.21 24.20 68.26
C TYR A 4 -8.33 25.24 68.53
N SER A 5 -9.64 24.98 68.61
CA SER A 5 -10.59 23.88 68.33
C SER A 5 -11.93 24.25 69.00
N VAL A 6 -13.06 23.75 68.45
CA VAL A 6 -14.21 23.12 69.16
C VAL A 6 -15.29 23.95 69.89
N LEU A 7 -16.57 23.65 69.54
CA LEU A 7 -17.82 23.44 70.36
C LEU A 7 -19.03 23.96 69.56
N LEU A 8 -19.98 23.17 69.03
CA LEU A 8 -20.94 22.18 69.57
C LEU A 8 -21.98 22.75 70.55
N SER A 9 -23.26 22.71 70.17
CA SER A 9 -24.42 22.68 71.08
C SER A 9 -25.62 22.01 70.38
N ALA A 10 -26.36 21.25 71.19
CA ALA A 10 -27.25 20.14 70.83
C ALA A 10 -28.76 20.49 70.96
N VAL A 11 -29.61 19.46 70.75
CA VAL A 11 -30.95 19.12 71.35
C VAL A 11 -31.90 18.59 70.24
N LEU A 12 -32.11 17.26 70.10
CA LEU A 12 -33.20 16.38 70.64
C LEU A 12 -34.62 16.83 70.21
N LEU A 13 -35.60 16.03 69.73
CA LEU A 13 -35.96 14.59 69.79
C LEU A 13 -37.17 14.30 68.84
N GLY A 14 -37.19 13.10 68.23
CA GLY A 14 -38.38 12.24 67.94
C GLY A 14 -39.44 12.72 66.92
N VAL A 15 -40.10 11.91 66.08
CA VAL A 15 -40.36 10.45 66.04
C VAL A 15 -40.87 10.09 64.63
N GLY A 16 -40.52 8.90 64.10
CA GLY A 16 -41.44 8.07 63.29
C GLY A 16 -41.22 7.94 61.77
N GLY A 17 -40.79 6.74 61.34
CA GLY A 17 -41.13 6.18 60.00
C GLY A 17 -39.94 5.68 59.16
N PRO A 18 -40.06 4.54 58.45
CA PRO A 18 -38.93 3.65 58.14
C PRO A 18 -38.11 4.03 56.90
N VAL A 19 -36.89 3.48 56.90
CA VAL A 19 -35.81 3.58 55.92
C VAL A 19 -36.26 3.41 54.47
N CYS A 20 -35.90 4.37 53.60
CA CYS A 20 -35.81 4.17 52.16
C CYS A 20 -34.50 4.79 51.64
N ALA A 21 -33.75 3.98 50.90
CA ALA A 21 -32.41 4.25 50.40
C ALA A 21 -32.35 5.52 49.51
N LEU A 22 -31.31 6.33 49.69
CA LEU A 22 -30.94 7.38 48.73
C LEU A 22 -30.36 6.71 47.48
N GLN A 23 -31.12 6.74 46.38
CA GLN A 23 -30.59 6.56 45.03
C GLN A 23 -30.27 7.94 44.44
N ASP A 24 -28.98 8.10 44.16
CA ASP A 24 -28.41 9.19 43.38
C ASP A 24 -28.54 8.83 41.89
N THR A 25 -29.26 9.65 41.10
CA THR A 25 -29.11 9.72 39.63
C THR A 25 -29.73 11.02 39.09
N ALA A 26 -28.94 12.09 39.02
CA ALA A 26 -29.24 13.21 38.12
C ALA A 26 -28.85 12.80 36.68
N LYS A 27 -29.86 12.44 35.88
CA LYS A 27 -29.76 12.05 34.48
C LYS A 27 -29.53 13.29 33.61
N VAL A 28 -28.37 13.41 32.98
CA VAL A 28 -28.11 14.39 31.91
C VAL A 28 -29.05 14.07 30.73
N PRO A 29 -29.74 15.05 30.12
CA PRO A 29 -30.64 14.78 28.99
C PRO A 29 -29.84 14.31 27.78
N ALA A 30 -30.17 13.13 27.26
CA ALA A 30 -29.65 12.66 25.99
C ALA A 30 -30.17 13.59 24.88
N THR A 31 -29.26 14.31 24.23
CA THR A 31 -29.53 14.96 22.95
C THR A 31 -29.90 13.87 21.95
N ALA A 32 -31.08 14.00 21.35
CA ALA A 32 -31.55 13.13 20.29
C ALA A 32 -30.53 13.08 19.15
N LYS A 33 -30.04 11.89 18.82
CA LYS A 33 -29.33 11.62 17.55
C LYS A 33 -30.32 11.89 16.43
N THR A 34 -30.19 13.02 15.75
CA THR A 34 -30.82 13.24 14.46
C THR A 34 -30.26 12.20 13.51
N THR A 35 -31.08 11.24 13.08
CA THR A 35 -30.73 10.23 12.08
C THR A 35 -30.71 10.90 10.71
N THR A 36 -29.67 11.68 10.42
CA THR A 36 -29.37 12.07 9.04
C THR A 36 -28.96 10.81 8.29
N THR A 37 -29.79 10.38 7.34
CA THR A 37 -29.42 9.34 6.38
C THR A 37 -28.14 9.78 5.69
N ALA A 38 -27.09 8.94 5.75
CA ALA A 38 -25.84 9.23 5.06
C ALA A 38 -26.11 9.45 3.57
N ALA A 39 -25.54 10.51 3.00
CA ALA A 39 -25.56 10.73 1.56
C ALA A 39 -24.89 9.55 0.85
N THR A 40 -25.42 9.18 -0.31
CA THR A 40 -24.90 8.06 -1.09
C THR A 40 -23.63 8.39 -1.86
N SER A 41 -23.31 9.69 -2.02
CA SER A 41 -22.14 10.15 -2.76
C SER A 41 -21.66 11.55 -2.34
N ILE A 42 -20.43 11.88 -2.76
CA ILE A 42 -19.82 13.22 -2.68
C ILE A 42 -19.54 13.70 -4.11
N THR A 43 -19.85 14.95 -4.40
CA THR A 43 -19.41 15.60 -5.65
C THR A 43 -18.04 16.23 -5.44
N CYS A 44 -17.07 15.88 -6.30
CA CYS A 44 -15.71 16.38 -6.25
C CYS A 44 -15.33 17.05 -7.59
N GLY A 45 -14.69 18.21 -7.49
CA GLY A 45 -14.25 19.00 -8.63
C GLY A 45 -15.33 19.93 -9.20
N THR A 46 -14.89 20.87 -10.03
CA THR A 46 -15.74 21.85 -10.72
C THR A 46 -15.87 21.56 -12.23
N GLY A 47 -15.35 20.42 -12.69
CA GLY A 47 -15.48 19.96 -14.07
C GLY A 47 -16.94 19.77 -14.48
N LEU A 48 -17.20 19.75 -15.79
CA LEU A 48 -18.52 19.47 -16.35
C LEU A 48 -18.49 18.15 -17.15
N PRO A 49 -19.01 17.03 -16.61
CA PRO A 49 -19.61 16.87 -15.28
C PRO A 49 -18.54 16.72 -14.17
N PRO A 50 -18.88 17.07 -12.91
CA PRO A 50 -18.01 16.81 -11.77
C PRO A 50 -17.97 15.31 -11.46
N VAL A 51 -16.93 14.86 -10.77
CA VAL A 51 -16.80 13.44 -10.42
C VAL A 51 -17.71 13.13 -9.22
N SER A 52 -18.59 12.14 -9.38
CA SER A 52 -19.39 11.61 -8.26
C SER A 52 -18.63 10.47 -7.60
N ILE A 53 -18.26 10.64 -6.34
CA ILE A 53 -17.62 9.64 -5.51
C ILE A 53 -18.70 8.93 -4.71
N ASN A 54 -19.04 7.70 -5.08
CA ASN A 54 -20.08 6.93 -4.43
C ASN A 54 -19.52 6.19 -3.21
N PHE A 55 -20.25 6.22 -2.09
CA PHE A 55 -19.93 5.40 -0.93
C PHE A 55 -20.43 3.97 -1.16
N SER A 56 -19.62 3.17 -1.87
CA SER A 56 -19.95 1.80 -2.25
C SER A 56 -18.68 1.03 -2.62
N SER A 57 -18.78 -0.28 -2.85
CA SER A 57 -17.68 -1.10 -3.39
C SER A 57 -17.51 -1.00 -4.91
N ALA A 58 -18.28 -0.16 -5.60
CA ALA A 58 -18.26 -0.07 -7.07
C ALA A 58 -17.09 0.80 -7.54
N VAL A 59 -15.93 0.17 -7.74
CA VAL A 59 -14.72 0.83 -8.27
C VAL A 59 -15.02 1.37 -9.68
N PRO A 60 -14.74 2.66 -9.97
CA PRO A 60 -15.00 3.21 -11.29
C PRO A 60 -14.07 2.56 -12.33
N TYR A 61 -14.63 2.10 -13.44
CA TYR A 61 -13.88 1.41 -14.50
C TYR A 61 -13.05 2.34 -15.38
N ASP A 62 -13.50 3.58 -15.54
CA ASP A 62 -12.80 4.63 -16.30
C ASP A 62 -13.42 5.99 -15.93
N LEU A 63 -12.79 7.08 -16.36
CA LEU A 63 -13.32 8.43 -16.33
C LEU A 63 -13.56 8.91 -17.77
N LYS A 64 -14.75 9.46 -18.03
CA LYS A 64 -15.15 9.94 -19.37
C LYS A 64 -14.14 10.90 -20.01
N THR A 65 -13.56 11.79 -19.19
CA THR A 65 -12.62 12.80 -19.66
C THR A 65 -11.62 13.14 -18.57
N PHE A 66 -10.34 12.94 -18.87
CA PHE A 66 -9.23 13.39 -18.05
C PHE A 66 -8.86 14.81 -18.48
N SER A 67 -9.51 15.82 -17.90
CA SER A 67 -9.44 17.21 -18.38
C SER A 67 -8.41 18.09 -17.66
N ASN A 68 -8.21 17.85 -16.37
CA ASN A 68 -7.32 18.64 -15.50
C ASN A 68 -7.00 17.85 -14.25
N GLN A 69 -5.95 18.27 -13.53
CA GLN A 69 -5.47 17.56 -12.34
C GLN A 69 -6.56 17.32 -11.29
N LEU A 70 -7.35 18.34 -10.92
CA LEU A 70 -8.42 18.18 -9.92
C LEU A 70 -9.44 17.10 -10.29
N THR A 71 -9.79 16.97 -11.57
CA THR A 71 -10.72 15.94 -12.04
C THR A 71 -10.12 14.54 -11.88
N VAL A 72 -8.82 14.40 -12.17
CA VAL A 72 -8.09 13.13 -12.01
C VAL A 72 -7.87 12.78 -10.54
N ASP A 73 -7.59 13.78 -9.70
CA ASP A 73 -7.49 13.62 -8.24
C ASP A 73 -8.82 13.15 -7.64
N CYS A 74 -9.95 13.69 -8.12
CA CYS A 74 -11.28 13.24 -7.72
C CYS A 74 -11.59 11.82 -8.20
N PHE A 75 -11.10 11.42 -9.38
CA PHE A 75 -11.20 10.04 -9.85
C PHE A 75 -10.40 9.10 -8.93
N ALA A 76 -9.16 9.46 -8.58
CA ALA A 76 -8.35 8.69 -7.63
C ALA A 76 -9.03 8.54 -6.26
N TRP A 77 -9.70 9.59 -5.77
CA TRP A 77 -10.50 9.49 -4.54
C TRP A 77 -11.72 8.57 -4.69
N SER A 78 -12.36 8.53 -5.86
CA SER A 78 -13.45 7.60 -6.16
C SER A 78 -12.98 6.14 -6.09
N GLU A 79 -11.80 5.87 -6.64
CA GLU A 79 -11.13 4.57 -6.53
C GLU A 79 -10.78 4.27 -5.08
N PHE A 80 -10.15 5.21 -4.35
CA PHE A 80 -9.76 5.02 -2.96
C PHE A 80 -10.96 4.67 -2.07
N VAL A 81 -12.06 5.41 -2.16
CA VAL A 81 -13.28 5.13 -1.38
C VAL A 81 -13.83 3.75 -1.70
N SER A 82 -13.87 3.38 -2.99
CA SER A 82 -14.47 2.13 -3.43
C SER A 82 -13.61 0.90 -3.08
N LEU A 83 -12.30 1.00 -3.30
CA LEU A 83 -11.33 -0.05 -2.99
C LEU A 83 -11.20 -0.26 -1.48
N ASN A 84 -11.42 0.79 -0.67
CA ASN A 84 -11.41 0.71 0.78
C ASN A 84 -12.80 0.49 1.40
N TRP A 85 -13.82 0.22 0.58
CA TRP A 85 -15.12 -0.23 1.07
C TRP A 85 -14.96 -1.60 1.77
N PRO A 86 -15.63 -1.87 2.90
CA PRO A 86 -15.48 -3.17 3.54
C PRO A 86 -16.02 -4.30 2.65
N THR A 87 -15.44 -5.49 2.79
CA THR A 87 -15.93 -6.71 2.10
C THR A 87 -17.20 -7.28 2.74
N SER A 88 -17.54 -6.84 3.94
CA SER A 88 -18.75 -7.26 4.66
C SER A 88 -19.22 -6.15 5.62
N GLY A 89 -20.52 -6.11 5.90
CA GLY A 89 -21.10 -5.04 6.74
C GLY A 89 -21.35 -3.75 5.96
N THR A 90 -21.81 -2.72 6.68
CA THR A 90 -22.24 -1.43 6.11
C THR A 90 -21.47 -0.22 6.66
N GLY A 91 -20.53 -0.44 7.59
CA GLY A 91 -19.64 0.61 8.09
C GLY A 91 -18.67 1.08 7.00
N PHE A 92 -18.06 2.24 7.15
CA PHE A 92 -17.00 2.67 6.23
C PHE A 92 -15.81 3.15 7.04
N GLY A 93 -14.89 2.23 7.33
CA GLY A 93 -13.69 2.52 8.12
C GLY A 93 -13.99 2.80 9.59
N ASP A 94 -14.90 2.03 10.21
CA ASP A 94 -15.20 2.22 11.64
C ASP A 94 -13.94 1.93 12.49
N PRO A 95 -13.60 2.78 13.48
CA PRO A 95 -12.45 2.53 14.34
C PRO A 95 -12.61 1.20 15.07
N GLY A 96 -11.59 0.34 15.03
CA GLY A 96 -11.70 -1.01 15.58
C GLY A 96 -11.92 -2.10 14.52
N ASP A 97 -12.36 -1.73 13.31
CA ASP A 97 -12.68 -2.70 12.27
C ASP A 97 -11.42 -3.24 11.57
N THR A 98 -11.12 -4.51 11.86
CA THR A 98 -10.00 -5.24 11.27
C THR A 98 -10.39 -6.04 10.01
N ALA A 99 -11.66 -6.02 9.60
CA ALA A 99 -12.14 -6.78 8.45
C ALA A 99 -11.48 -6.31 7.13
N PRO A 100 -11.25 -7.20 6.15
CA PRO A 100 -10.67 -6.81 4.87
C PRO A 100 -11.55 -5.82 4.09
N VAL A 101 -10.92 -4.91 3.36
CA VAL A 101 -11.57 -4.06 2.35
C VAL A 101 -11.47 -4.66 0.95
N GLN A 102 -12.14 -4.08 -0.05
CA GLN A 102 -12.24 -4.67 -1.41
C GLN A 102 -10.88 -5.02 -2.01
N TRP A 103 -9.92 -4.09 -2.02
CA TRP A 103 -8.61 -4.35 -2.62
C TRP A 103 -7.83 -5.44 -1.89
N GLN A 104 -8.08 -5.63 -0.59
CA GLN A 104 -7.48 -6.72 0.16
C GLN A 104 -7.95 -8.09 -0.37
N SER A 105 -9.09 -8.20 -1.06
CA SER A 105 -9.49 -9.45 -1.72
C SER A 105 -8.74 -9.78 -3.03
N TYR A 106 -7.90 -8.86 -3.52
CA TYR A 106 -7.16 -9.04 -4.77
C TYR A 106 -6.04 -10.07 -4.63
N MET A 107 -5.57 -10.58 -5.78
CA MET A 107 -4.54 -11.62 -5.79
C MET A 107 -3.18 -11.06 -5.36
N ASP A 108 -2.52 -11.71 -4.41
CA ASP A 108 -1.14 -11.41 -4.04
C ASP A 108 -0.19 -11.66 -5.22
N ALA A 109 0.67 -10.69 -5.52
CA ALA A 109 1.57 -10.78 -6.67
C ALA A 109 2.58 -11.95 -6.56
N GLY A 110 3.02 -12.30 -5.34
CA GLY A 110 3.91 -13.44 -5.11
C GLY A 110 3.24 -14.80 -5.34
N LEU A 111 1.91 -14.87 -5.21
CA LEU A 111 1.13 -16.04 -5.61
C LEU A 111 0.91 -16.13 -7.11
N LEU A 112 0.68 -14.99 -7.77
CA LEU A 112 0.47 -14.93 -9.23
C LEU A 112 1.76 -15.23 -10.01
N PHE A 113 2.90 -14.75 -9.51
CA PHE A 113 4.21 -14.86 -10.14
C PHE A 113 5.16 -15.71 -9.28
N PRO A 114 4.94 -17.03 -9.16
CA PRO A 114 5.79 -17.88 -8.34
C PRO A 114 7.23 -17.92 -8.90
N SER A 115 8.23 -18.00 -8.02
CA SER A 115 9.65 -17.91 -8.39
C SER A 115 10.09 -19.03 -9.33
N ASP A 116 9.43 -20.18 -9.24
CA ASP A 116 9.68 -21.34 -10.08
C ASP A 116 8.85 -21.33 -11.36
N GLY A 117 8.07 -20.28 -11.66
CA GLY A 117 7.22 -20.20 -12.85
C GLY A 117 6.13 -21.28 -12.93
N SER A 118 5.79 -21.93 -11.82
CA SER A 118 4.69 -22.89 -11.73
C SER A 118 3.34 -22.23 -11.94
N THR A 119 2.29 -23.05 -12.14
CA THR A 119 0.94 -22.52 -12.33
C THR A 119 0.45 -21.90 -11.02
N PRO A 120 0.05 -20.62 -11.01
CA PRO A 120 -0.43 -19.96 -9.81
C PRO A 120 -1.75 -20.59 -9.34
N PRO A 121 -2.08 -20.48 -8.05
CA PRO A 121 -3.32 -21.02 -7.53
C PRO A 121 -4.54 -20.22 -8.05
N PRO A 122 -5.77 -20.75 -7.95
CA PRO A 122 -6.99 -20.07 -8.39
C PRO A 122 -7.20 -18.71 -7.70
N TRP A 123 -7.91 -17.79 -8.35
CA TRP A 123 -8.34 -16.51 -7.75
C TRP A 123 -9.00 -16.71 -6.37
N GLY A 124 -8.75 -15.78 -5.45
CA GLY A 124 -9.22 -15.87 -4.05
C GLY A 124 -8.38 -16.77 -3.15
N SER A 125 -7.33 -17.41 -3.69
CA SER A 125 -6.32 -18.09 -2.87
C SER A 125 -5.59 -17.10 -1.96
N GLN A 126 -5.13 -17.60 -0.81
CA GLN A 126 -4.37 -16.83 0.17
C GLN A 126 -2.98 -17.46 0.34
N PRO A 127 -1.95 -16.69 0.71
CA PRO A 127 -0.63 -17.24 0.95
C PRO A 127 -0.66 -18.37 1.97
N ALA A 128 -0.02 -19.50 1.65
CA ALA A 128 0.13 -20.58 2.60
C ALA A 128 0.99 -20.10 3.77
N LEU A 129 0.54 -20.37 4.99
CA LEU A 129 1.35 -20.15 6.17
C LEU A 129 2.53 -21.13 6.14
N PRO A 130 3.79 -20.67 6.31
CA PRO A 130 4.91 -21.59 6.48
C PRO A 130 4.65 -22.59 7.62
N GLU A 131 5.14 -23.82 7.46
CA GLU A 131 4.77 -24.98 8.28
C GLU A 131 5.06 -24.78 9.79
N ASN A 132 6.06 -23.97 10.12
CA ASN A 132 6.43 -23.58 11.48
C ASN A 132 5.71 -22.32 11.99
N CYS A 133 5.13 -21.49 11.11
CA CYS A 133 4.49 -20.24 11.53
C CYS A 133 3.27 -20.47 12.40
N ALA A 134 2.46 -21.50 12.11
CA ALA A 134 1.24 -21.76 12.86
C ALA A 134 1.53 -22.08 14.34
N SER A 135 2.59 -22.85 14.61
CA SER A 135 3.02 -23.18 15.98
C SER A 135 3.76 -22.01 16.64
N GLN A 136 4.63 -21.30 15.91
CA GLN A 136 5.38 -20.15 16.43
C GLN A 136 4.47 -18.98 16.81
N ALA A 137 3.50 -18.65 15.97
CA ALA A 137 2.53 -17.59 16.22
C ALA A 137 1.34 -18.06 17.08
N LYS A 138 1.37 -19.30 17.57
CA LYS A 138 0.32 -19.90 18.43
C LYS A 138 -1.09 -19.77 17.82
N LEU A 139 -1.19 -19.94 16.50
CA LEU A 139 -2.45 -19.77 15.78
C LEU A 139 -3.44 -20.89 16.12
N THR A 140 -4.68 -20.51 16.41
CA THR A 140 -5.82 -21.46 16.48
C THR A 140 -6.28 -21.88 15.08
N ALA A 141 -7.05 -22.97 14.96
CA ALA A 141 -7.55 -23.45 13.67
C ALA A 141 -8.41 -22.41 12.89
N SER A 142 -9.03 -21.46 13.60
CA SER A 142 -9.78 -20.31 13.04
C SER A 142 -8.90 -19.19 12.48
N SER A 143 -7.59 -19.19 12.79
CA SER A 143 -6.61 -18.17 12.35
C SER A 143 -5.83 -18.57 11.08
N LYS A 144 -6.29 -19.59 10.35
CA LYS A 144 -5.62 -20.10 9.13
C LYS A 144 -5.81 -19.23 7.87
N ARG A 145 -6.31 -17.99 8.00
CA ARG A 145 -6.58 -17.07 6.88
C ARG A 145 -6.07 -15.65 7.16
N MET A 146 -4.88 -15.54 7.74
CA MET A 146 -4.25 -14.23 7.97
C MET A 146 -3.38 -13.84 6.79
N ARG A 147 -3.30 -12.53 6.51
CA ARG A 147 -2.29 -11.99 5.58
C ARG A 147 -0.90 -12.26 6.12
N VAL A 148 0.03 -12.56 5.22
CA VAL A 148 1.43 -12.82 5.54
C VAL A 148 2.28 -11.66 5.02
N PHE A 149 3.02 -11.04 5.92
CA PHE A 149 3.91 -9.92 5.65
C PHE A 149 5.36 -10.37 5.81
N SER A 150 6.11 -10.35 4.72
CA SER A 150 7.53 -10.73 4.68
C SER A 150 8.41 -9.71 3.93
N MET A 151 7.81 -8.80 3.18
CA MET A 151 8.53 -7.76 2.44
C MET A 151 8.86 -6.59 3.36
N THR A 152 10.12 -6.47 3.80
CA THR A 152 10.58 -5.35 4.65
C THR A 152 10.97 -4.09 3.88
N GLY A 153 11.01 -4.19 2.56
CA GLY A 153 11.31 -3.17 1.57
C GLY A 153 10.63 -3.59 0.28
N LYS A 154 10.41 -2.65 -0.67
CA LYS A 154 9.91 -3.04 -1.99
C LYS A 154 10.90 -3.95 -2.74
N THR A 155 12.14 -4.11 -2.26
CA THR A 155 13.20 -5.00 -2.78
C THR A 155 13.31 -6.38 -2.11
N ASP A 156 12.67 -6.58 -0.95
CA ASP A 156 13.02 -7.69 -0.03
C ASP A 156 12.28 -9.00 -0.30
N SER A 157 11.44 -9.03 -1.33
CA SER A 157 10.99 -10.28 -1.91
C SER A 157 12.20 -10.95 -2.59
N PRO A 158 12.30 -12.30 -2.72
CA PRO A 158 13.25 -12.95 -3.65
C PRO A 158 13.13 -12.50 -5.13
N PHE A 159 12.31 -11.48 -5.36
CA PHE A 159 11.68 -11.00 -6.56
C PHE A 159 11.89 -9.49 -6.78
N SER A 160 12.78 -8.76 -6.09
CA SER A 160 12.85 -7.31 -6.35
C SER A 160 14.23 -6.68 -6.37
N THR A 161 14.72 -6.51 -7.60
CA THR A 161 15.75 -5.53 -7.96
C THR A 161 15.18 -4.35 -8.77
N GLY A 162 13.85 -4.27 -8.97
CA GLY A 162 13.24 -3.36 -9.96
C GLY A 162 12.05 -2.50 -9.53
N GLN A 163 11.40 -2.74 -8.39
CA GLN A 163 10.14 -2.04 -8.02
C GLN A 163 10.32 -0.82 -7.08
N ALA A 164 11.55 -0.54 -6.63
CA ALA A 164 11.88 0.68 -5.88
C ALA A 164 13.35 1.08 -6.03
N ALA A 165 13.60 2.35 -5.71
CA ALA A 165 14.92 2.87 -5.49
C ALA A 165 15.20 3.09 -3.98
N PRO A 166 16.47 3.03 -3.57
CA PRO A 166 17.63 2.70 -4.40
C PRO A 166 17.77 1.19 -4.68
N GLN A 167 18.17 0.84 -5.91
CA GLN A 167 18.35 -0.54 -6.36
C GLN A 167 19.63 -1.22 -5.79
N ASN A 168 20.51 -0.46 -5.14
CA ASN A 168 21.84 -0.91 -4.67
C ASN A 168 22.12 -0.52 -3.20
N ALA A 169 21.08 -0.26 -2.42
CA ALA A 169 21.23 0.00 -0.98
C ALA A 169 20.03 -0.56 -0.21
N PRO A 170 20.18 -0.80 1.10
CA PRO A 170 19.06 -1.17 1.95
C PRO A 170 17.95 -0.12 1.86
N ASN A 171 16.69 -0.57 2.01
CA ASN A 171 15.52 0.28 1.85
C ASN A 171 14.36 -0.10 2.78
N TRP A 172 14.65 -0.80 3.88
CA TRP A 172 13.69 -1.02 4.95
C TRP A 172 13.38 0.29 5.66
N LEU A 173 12.17 0.43 6.22
CA LEU A 173 11.69 1.67 6.82
C LEU A 173 11.26 1.45 8.28
N GLY A 174 12.18 1.76 9.22
CA GLY A 174 11.91 1.69 10.64
C GLY A 174 11.06 2.86 11.14
N ALA A 175 9.99 2.55 11.87
CA ALA A 175 9.06 3.52 12.44
C ALA A 175 9.49 4.01 13.84
N GLN A 176 8.96 5.17 14.26
CA GLN A 176 9.29 5.80 15.54
C GLN A 176 8.77 5.03 16.77
N ASN A 177 7.84 4.08 16.58
CA ASN A 177 7.39 3.15 17.61
C ASN A 177 8.32 1.93 17.77
N GLY A 178 9.47 1.89 17.10
CA GLY A 178 10.43 0.79 17.15
C GLY A 178 10.04 -0.43 16.30
N SER A 179 9.03 -0.31 15.43
CA SER A 179 8.65 -1.36 14.47
C SER A 179 9.18 -1.09 13.06
N ASN A 180 8.75 -1.91 12.08
CA ASN A 180 9.07 -1.75 10.67
C ASN A 180 7.81 -1.43 9.83
N ALA A 181 8.01 -0.86 8.64
CA ALA A 181 7.03 -0.89 7.57
C ALA A 181 7.18 -2.16 6.71
N TRP A 182 6.05 -2.72 6.31
CA TRP A 182 5.91 -3.93 5.51
C TRP A 182 5.18 -3.60 4.23
N TYR A 183 5.54 -4.27 3.14
CA TYR A 183 4.97 -3.97 1.82
C TYR A 183 4.14 -5.14 1.30
N GLU A 184 3.15 -4.80 0.49
CA GLU A 184 2.24 -5.77 -0.13
C GLU A 184 1.91 -5.28 -1.54
N ILE A 185 1.89 -6.20 -2.50
CA ILE A 185 1.48 -5.91 -3.88
C ILE A 185 0.36 -6.88 -4.25
N THR A 186 -0.78 -6.33 -4.67
CA THR A 186 -1.92 -7.13 -5.13
C THR A 186 -2.41 -6.67 -6.50
N VAL A 187 -3.02 -7.56 -7.25
CA VAL A 187 -3.52 -7.29 -8.61
C VAL A 187 -4.99 -7.66 -8.77
N SER A 188 -5.71 -6.85 -9.54
CA SER A 188 -7.11 -7.08 -9.91
C SER A 188 -7.37 -8.43 -10.57
N GLN A 189 -8.65 -8.85 -10.58
CA GLN A 189 -9.05 -10.11 -11.20
C GLN A 189 -8.85 -10.09 -12.73
N ASP A 190 -9.05 -8.95 -13.38
CA ASP A 190 -8.87 -8.84 -14.83
C ASP A 190 -7.38 -9.01 -15.21
N GLU A 191 -6.46 -8.42 -14.44
CA GLU A 191 -5.02 -8.64 -14.60
C GLU A 191 -4.62 -10.10 -14.31
N TYR A 192 -5.10 -10.67 -13.20
CA TYR A 192 -4.88 -12.09 -12.89
C TYR A 192 -5.31 -13.00 -14.05
N ASN A 193 -6.52 -12.78 -14.58
CA ASN A 193 -7.06 -13.57 -15.68
C ASN A 193 -6.20 -13.41 -16.94
N TYR A 194 -5.75 -12.19 -17.25
CA TYR A 194 -4.85 -11.95 -18.38
C TYR A 194 -3.52 -12.71 -18.23
N VAL A 195 -2.90 -12.65 -17.05
CA VAL A 195 -1.62 -13.34 -16.79
C VAL A 195 -1.79 -14.86 -16.88
N VAL A 196 -2.82 -15.42 -16.24
CA VAL A 196 -3.06 -16.87 -16.20
C VAL A 196 -3.46 -17.41 -17.57
N ASN A 197 -4.39 -16.77 -18.27
CA ASN A 197 -4.88 -17.24 -19.57
C ASN A 197 -3.79 -17.24 -20.65
N ASN A 198 -2.81 -16.34 -20.55
CA ASN A 198 -1.67 -16.28 -21.47
C ASN A 198 -0.42 -17.00 -20.94
N GLY A 199 -0.48 -17.62 -19.75
CA GLY A 199 0.65 -18.31 -19.12
C GLY A 199 1.83 -17.40 -18.77
N LEU A 200 1.60 -16.10 -18.64
CA LEU A 200 2.65 -15.09 -18.46
C LEU A 200 3.26 -15.07 -17.05
N TYR A 201 2.79 -15.93 -16.14
CA TYR A 201 3.46 -16.22 -14.87
C TYR A 201 4.76 -17.02 -15.04
N ASN A 202 5.08 -17.46 -16.26
CA ASN A 202 6.25 -18.28 -16.57
C ASN A 202 7.21 -17.56 -17.54
N ALA A 203 8.50 -17.47 -17.18
CA ALA A 203 9.49 -16.77 -18.00
C ALA A 203 9.62 -17.33 -19.43
N ASN A 204 9.57 -18.66 -19.60
CA ASN A 204 9.67 -19.27 -20.95
C ASN A 204 8.45 -18.93 -21.80
N THR A 205 7.26 -18.96 -21.20
CA THR A 205 6.03 -18.54 -21.89
C THR A 205 6.11 -17.07 -22.27
N GLN A 206 6.60 -16.18 -21.40
CA GLN A 206 6.79 -14.77 -21.74
C GLN A 206 7.72 -14.61 -22.97
N ALA A 207 8.86 -15.32 -23.01
CA ALA A 207 9.76 -15.28 -24.19
C ALA A 207 9.09 -15.76 -25.48
N SER A 208 8.35 -16.87 -25.42
CA SER A 208 7.63 -17.41 -26.58
C SER A 208 6.46 -16.51 -27.00
N TYR A 209 5.79 -15.85 -26.05
CA TYR A 209 4.67 -14.95 -26.30
C TYR A 209 5.09 -13.71 -27.08
N VAL A 210 6.21 -13.07 -26.69
CA VAL A 210 6.75 -11.91 -27.41
C VAL A 210 7.54 -12.30 -28.67
N ASN A 211 8.10 -13.51 -28.70
CA ASN A 211 8.86 -14.08 -29.83
C ASN A 211 9.83 -13.09 -30.49
N ASN A 212 10.73 -12.50 -29.70
CA ASN A 212 11.72 -11.51 -30.14
C ASN A 212 11.13 -10.37 -31.01
N GLY A 213 9.96 -9.86 -30.63
CA GLY A 213 9.26 -8.77 -31.35
C GLY A 213 8.30 -9.24 -32.45
N GLN A 214 8.27 -10.53 -32.79
CA GLN A 214 7.39 -11.06 -33.84
C GLN A 214 6.03 -11.52 -33.31
N GLY A 215 5.94 -11.79 -32.02
CA GLY A 215 4.74 -12.30 -31.35
C GLY A 215 3.78 -11.20 -30.92
N SER A 216 3.18 -11.39 -29.74
CA SER A 216 2.20 -10.49 -29.14
C SER A 216 2.84 -9.61 -28.05
N PRO A 217 2.55 -8.31 -28.01
CA PRO A 217 3.01 -7.46 -26.91
C PRO A 217 2.30 -7.86 -25.61
N VAL A 218 3.00 -7.71 -24.47
CA VAL A 218 2.34 -7.75 -23.16
C VAL A 218 1.56 -6.44 -23.03
N VAL A 219 0.23 -6.55 -23.01
CA VAL A 219 -0.71 -5.42 -22.86
C VAL A 219 -1.76 -5.84 -21.85
N LEU A 220 -1.64 -5.32 -20.63
CA LEU A 220 -2.58 -5.52 -19.54
C LEU A 220 -3.96 -4.94 -19.90
N PRO A 221 -5.05 -5.55 -19.39
CA PRO A 221 -6.42 -5.18 -19.73
C PRO A 221 -6.74 -3.75 -19.27
N LYS A 222 -7.52 -3.04 -20.08
CA LYS A 222 -7.98 -1.68 -19.77
C LYS A 222 -9.37 -1.72 -19.17
N GLY A 223 -9.57 -0.93 -18.13
CA GLY A 223 -10.89 -0.63 -17.63
C GLY A 223 -11.73 0.06 -18.70
N CYS A 224 -13.00 -0.33 -18.81
CA CYS A 224 -13.93 0.27 -19.75
C CYS A 224 -15.35 0.20 -19.20
N SER A 225 -16.16 1.20 -19.54
CA SER A 225 -17.55 1.28 -19.12
C SER A 225 -18.49 1.48 -20.29
N THR A 226 -19.46 0.58 -20.42
CA THR A 226 -20.57 0.71 -21.36
C THR A 226 -21.44 1.95 -21.07
N GLU A 227 -21.51 2.40 -19.81
CA GLU A 227 -22.20 3.64 -19.42
C GLU A 227 -21.51 4.90 -19.96
N LEU A 228 -20.21 4.81 -20.26
CA LEU A 228 -19.45 5.86 -20.94
C LEU A 228 -19.53 5.77 -22.47
N GLY A 229 -20.30 4.81 -23.01
CA GLY A 229 -20.41 4.53 -24.45
C GLY A 229 -19.19 3.81 -25.03
N GLN A 230 -18.32 3.23 -24.18
CA GLN A 230 -17.14 2.50 -24.63
C GLN A 230 -17.51 1.09 -25.09
N THR A 231 -16.75 0.57 -26.06
CA THR A 231 -16.86 -0.82 -26.50
C THR A 231 -16.08 -1.71 -25.54
N CYS A 232 -16.80 -2.58 -24.83
CA CYS A 232 -16.22 -3.51 -23.88
C CYS A 232 -16.47 -4.97 -24.32
N PRO A 233 -15.45 -5.85 -24.36
CA PRO A 233 -15.58 -7.20 -24.89
C PRO A 233 -16.69 -8.04 -24.25
N ASN A 234 -16.92 -7.90 -22.93
CA ASN A 234 -17.89 -8.69 -22.16
C ASN A 234 -18.70 -7.83 -21.17
N GLY A 235 -19.13 -6.63 -21.60
CA GLY A 235 -19.69 -5.63 -20.69
C GLY A 235 -18.60 -4.87 -19.93
N SER A 236 -18.99 -3.92 -19.08
CA SER A 236 -18.03 -3.08 -18.34
C SER A 236 -17.05 -3.93 -17.53
N MET A 237 -15.77 -3.57 -17.55
CA MET A 237 -14.69 -4.30 -16.88
C MET A 237 -13.77 -3.34 -16.14
N LEU A 238 -13.19 -3.80 -15.04
CA LEU A 238 -12.27 -2.98 -14.24
C LEU A 238 -10.93 -2.81 -14.95
N GLY A 239 -10.46 -3.83 -15.67
CA GLY A 239 -9.10 -3.82 -16.20
C GLY A 239 -8.06 -3.96 -15.10
N ALA A 240 -6.80 -3.70 -15.47
CA ALA A 240 -5.66 -3.90 -14.59
C ALA A 240 -5.60 -2.81 -13.52
N VAL A 241 -5.70 -3.25 -12.27
CA VAL A 241 -5.36 -2.46 -11.08
C VAL A 241 -4.24 -3.16 -10.32
N GLU A 242 -3.11 -2.48 -10.15
CA GLU A 242 -2.04 -2.87 -9.23
C GLU A 242 -2.09 -2.00 -7.98
N MET A 243 -2.17 -2.64 -6.81
CA MET A 243 -2.14 -1.98 -5.51
C MET A 243 -0.79 -2.21 -4.86
N LYS A 244 -0.17 -1.16 -4.32
CA LYS A 244 1.04 -1.29 -3.50
C LYS A 244 0.83 -0.64 -2.15
N ALA A 245 0.80 -1.44 -1.09
CA ALA A 245 0.53 -0.95 0.26
C ALA A 245 1.79 -0.94 1.12
N ALA A 246 1.88 0.04 2.01
CA ALA A 246 2.83 0.08 3.12
C ALA A 246 2.07 -0.02 4.44
N TRP A 247 2.49 -0.96 5.28
CA TRP A 247 1.86 -1.34 6.54
C TRP A 247 2.84 -1.20 7.70
N MET A 248 2.53 -0.37 8.68
CA MET A 248 3.33 -0.21 9.90
C MET A 248 2.75 -1.06 11.01
N GLU A 249 3.56 -1.79 11.75
CA GLU A 249 3.04 -2.57 12.88
C GLU A 249 2.50 -1.68 14.00
N ALA A 250 1.43 -2.16 14.64
CA ALA A 250 0.74 -1.53 15.76
C ALA A 250 0.75 -2.46 16.99
N PRO A 251 1.93 -2.69 17.63
CA PRO A 251 2.05 -3.67 18.72
C PRO A 251 1.24 -3.30 19.97
N ASP A 252 0.95 -2.02 20.18
CA ASP A 252 0.17 -1.47 21.30
C ASP A 252 -1.28 -1.09 20.89
N TYR A 253 -1.81 -1.73 19.84
CA TYR A 253 -3.13 -1.47 19.26
C TYR A 253 -4.25 -1.34 20.30
N GLY A 254 -4.32 -2.27 21.25
CA GLY A 254 -5.36 -2.32 22.27
C GLY A 254 -5.26 -1.27 23.38
N SER A 255 -4.15 -0.54 23.48
CA SER A 255 -3.89 0.40 24.57
C SER A 255 -3.63 1.84 24.13
N ASN A 256 -3.26 2.06 22.87
CA ASN A 256 -2.89 3.38 22.36
C ASN A 256 -4.03 3.98 21.52
N PRO A 257 -4.62 5.11 21.94
CA PRO A 257 -5.77 5.69 21.24
C PRO A 257 -5.45 6.19 19.82
N LYS A 258 -4.17 6.38 19.47
CA LYS A 258 -3.73 6.79 18.12
C LYS A 258 -4.29 5.86 17.04
N TRP A 259 -4.42 4.56 17.32
CA TRP A 259 -4.83 3.57 16.34
C TRP A 259 -6.30 3.65 15.92
N SER A 260 -7.12 4.43 16.63
CA SER A 260 -8.49 4.76 16.19
C SER A 260 -8.54 5.58 14.89
N ARG A 261 -7.39 6.06 14.39
CA ARG A 261 -7.26 6.83 13.15
C ARG A 261 -6.87 5.97 11.93
N TYR A 262 -6.55 4.69 12.12
CA TYR A 262 -5.90 3.88 11.08
C TYR A 262 -6.80 2.76 10.61
N LYS A 263 -6.70 2.39 9.32
CA LYS A 263 -7.12 1.07 8.88
C LYS A 263 -6.16 0.03 9.46
N ILE A 264 -6.68 -0.80 10.35
CA ILE A 264 -5.93 -1.91 10.97
C ILE A 264 -6.28 -3.23 10.27
N THR A 265 -5.31 -4.09 10.12
CA THR A 265 -5.49 -5.50 9.75
C THR A 265 -4.74 -6.38 10.75
N GLU A 266 -5.30 -7.53 11.05
CA GLU A 266 -4.55 -8.60 11.70
C GLU A 266 -3.69 -9.31 10.65
N GLY A 267 -2.42 -9.56 10.98
CA GLY A 267 -1.47 -10.18 10.05
C GLY A 267 -0.43 -11.03 10.75
N LEU A 268 0.20 -11.90 9.97
CA LEU A 268 1.38 -12.64 10.36
C LEU A 268 2.61 -11.96 9.76
N VAL A 269 3.55 -11.53 10.58
CA VAL A 269 4.84 -11.01 10.14
C VAL A 269 5.89 -12.12 10.24
N ILE A 270 6.68 -12.29 9.17
CA ILE A 270 7.87 -13.15 9.18
C ILE A 270 9.08 -12.24 9.44
N ASP A 271 9.70 -12.37 10.62
CA ASP A 271 10.88 -11.59 10.97
C ASP A 271 12.05 -12.01 10.06
N PRO A 272 12.64 -11.09 9.28
CA PRO A 272 13.63 -11.46 8.27
C PRO A 272 14.90 -12.05 8.90
N SER A 273 15.28 -11.60 10.10
CA SER A 273 16.52 -12.00 10.77
C SER A 273 16.42 -13.39 11.38
N THR A 274 15.27 -13.73 11.96
CA THR A 274 15.07 -14.98 12.70
C THR A 274 14.26 -16.02 11.92
N GLN A 275 13.59 -15.61 10.83
CA GLN A 275 12.61 -16.41 10.10
C GLN A 275 11.46 -16.92 10.99
N GLN A 276 11.27 -16.30 12.16
CA GLN A 276 10.19 -16.62 13.07
C GLN A 276 8.96 -15.80 12.73
N CYS A 277 7.80 -16.43 12.86
CA CYS A 277 6.54 -15.80 12.53
C CYS A 277 5.85 -15.29 13.80
N ARG A 278 5.27 -14.09 13.72
CA ARG A 278 4.48 -13.52 14.82
C ARG A 278 3.20 -12.91 14.31
N GLN A 279 2.12 -13.17 15.03
CA GLN A 279 0.87 -12.47 14.81
C GLN A 279 0.99 -11.05 15.38
N THR A 280 0.53 -10.05 14.62
CA THR A 280 0.49 -8.66 15.05
C THR A 280 -0.66 -7.91 14.35
N ASN A 281 -0.99 -6.73 14.87
CA ASN A 281 -1.79 -5.75 14.15
C ASN A 281 -0.88 -4.90 13.27
N LEU A 282 -1.35 -4.55 12.08
CA LEU A 282 -0.67 -3.63 11.16
C LEU A 282 -1.63 -2.52 10.73
N ALA A 283 -1.10 -1.30 10.67
CA ALA A 283 -1.78 -0.08 10.29
C ALA A 283 -1.36 0.34 8.88
N LEU A 284 -2.33 0.59 8.00
CA LEU A 284 -2.04 1.08 6.65
C LEU A 284 -1.48 2.51 6.73
N VAL A 285 -0.29 2.72 6.20
CA VAL A 285 0.41 4.02 6.23
C VAL A 285 0.67 4.60 4.83
N GLY A 286 0.65 3.79 3.78
CA GLY A 286 0.79 4.25 2.40
C GLY A 286 0.10 3.31 1.42
N LEU A 287 -0.37 3.84 0.29
CA LEU A 287 -1.08 3.08 -0.72
C LEU A 287 -0.88 3.70 -2.11
N HIS A 288 -0.42 2.90 -3.06
CA HIS A 288 -0.54 3.21 -4.48
C HIS A 288 -1.75 2.52 -5.08
N ILE A 289 -2.43 3.21 -5.99
CA ILE A 289 -3.46 2.67 -6.87
C ILE A 289 -3.00 2.98 -8.29
N LEU A 290 -2.58 1.95 -9.02
CA LEU A 290 -2.20 2.03 -10.42
C LEU A 290 -3.34 1.40 -11.21
N HIS A 291 -3.99 2.16 -12.08
CA HIS A 291 -5.15 1.68 -12.83
C HIS A 291 -5.02 2.00 -14.31
N LYS A 292 -5.09 0.96 -15.15
CA LYS A 292 -5.10 1.10 -16.59
C LYS A 292 -6.53 1.19 -17.11
N THR A 293 -6.87 2.28 -17.81
CA THR A 293 -8.23 2.50 -18.34
C THR A 293 -8.22 2.74 -19.84
N THR A 294 -9.39 2.70 -20.47
CA THR A 294 -9.54 2.96 -21.93
C THR A 294 -9.10 4.37 -22.28
N ASN A 295 -9.43 5.35 -21.46
CA ASN A 295 -9.03 6.75 -21.67
C ASN A 295 -7.64 7.09 -21.09
N GLN A 296 -7.01 6.19 -20.32
CA GLN A 296 -5.63 6.29 -19.84
C GLN A 296 -4.86 4.96 -20.03
N PRO A 297 -4.54 4.58 -21.29
CA PRO A 297 -3.77 3.37 -21.57
C PRO A 297 -2.32 3.44 -21.06
N THR A 298 -1.79 4.63 -20.74
CA THR A 298 -0.50 4.82 -20.06
C THR A 298 -0.62 4.82 -18.52
N TRP A 299 -1.72 4.27 -18.00
CA TRP A 299 -2.07 4.16 -16.59
C TRP A 299 -2.30 5.48 -15.86
N VAL A 300 -3.20 5.43 -14.88
CA VAL A 300 -3.38 6.45 -13.84
C VAL A 300 -2.61 5.98 -12.62
N TRP A 301 -1.75 6.85 -12.09
CA TRP A 301 -0.80 6.53 -11.01
C TRP A 301 -1.13 7.38 -9.78
N ALA A 302 -1.99 6.89 -8.91
CA ALA A 302 -2.41 7.59 -7.70
C ALA A 302 -1.64 7.11 -6.47
N THR A 303 -1.30 8.03 -5.56
CA THR A 303 -0.66 7.69 -4.29
C THR A 303 -1.28 8.40 -3.10
N PHE A 304 -1.63 7.60 -2.09
CA PHE A 304 -2.25 8.01 -0.84
C PHE A 304 -1.36 7.65 0.34
N GLU A 305 -1.43 8.44 1.40
CA GLU A 305 -0.73 8.14 2.66
C GLU A 305 -1.52 8.62 3.87
N HIS A 306 -1.15 8.11 5.03
CA HIS A 306 -1.71 8.53 6.30
C HIS A 306 -1.13 9.89 6.73
N ILE A 307 -1.98 10.83 7.17
CA ILE A 307 -1.55 12.20 7.52
C ILE A 307 -0.57 12.26 8.70
N ASP A 308 -0.56 11.23 9.54
CA ASP A 308 0.33 11.12 10.71
C ASP A 308 1.73 10.55 10.35
N ASN A 309 2.07 10.37 9.07
CA ASN A 309 3.37 9.81 8.68
C ASN A 309 4.54 10.75 8.98
N VAL A 310 4.44 12.00 8.52
CA VAL A 310 5.49 13.03 8.62
C VAL A 310 4.88 14.43 8.72
N PRO A 311 5.63 15.45 9.20
CA PRO A 311 5.17 16.82 9.19
C PRO A 311 4.75 17.32 7.81
N THR A 312 3.59 17.94 7.76
CA THR A 312 3.12 18.74 6.62
C THR A 312 3.02 20.19 7.07
N ALA A 313 3.43 21.13 6.21
CA ALA A 313 3.41 22.54 6.54
C ALA A 313 2.01 23.00 6.98
N ASN A 314 1.95 23.77 8.06
CA ASN A 314 0.70 24.30 8.64
C ASN A 314 -0.29 23.24 9.15
N VAL A 315 0.13 21.98 9.31
CA VAL A 315 -0.67 20.92 9.94
C VAL A 315 -0.13 20.68 11.35
N GLN A 316 -1.04 20.65 12.33
CA GLN A 316 -0.66 20.34 13.71
C GLN A 316 -0.17 18.90 13.82
N ALA A 317 0.90 18.69 14.59
CA ALA A 317 1.40 17.34 14.86
C ALA A 317 0.33 16.47 15.56
N PRO A 318 0.22 15.18 15.21
CA PRO A 318 -0.67 14.27 15.90
C PRO A 318 -0.26 14.11 17.37
N SER A 319 -1.23 13.90 18.26
CA SER A 319 -1.01 13.80 19.71
C SER A 319 -0.02 12.68 20.11
N GLY A 320 0.04 11.59 19.33
CA GLY A 320 0.97 10.48 19.51
C GLY A 320 2.28 10.59 18.72
N GLY A 321 2.59 11.76 18.15
CA GLY A 321 3.76 11.96 17.29
C GLY A 321 3.63 11.30 15.91
N TYR A 322 4.51 11.70 14.99
CA TYR A 322 4.54 11.18 13.63
C TYR A 322 5.08 9.74 13.57
N ASN A 323 4.65 8.96 12.58
CA ASN A 323 5.07 7.57 12.40
C ASN A 323 6.55 7.44 12.02
N PHE A 324 7.07 8.37 11.21
CA PHE A 324 8.40 8.30 10.61
C PHE A 324 9.24 9.57 10.80
N TYR A 325 8.81 10.47 11.68
CA TYR A 325 9.53 11.70 11.98
C TYR A 325 9.56 11.99 13.48
N ASN A 326 10.73 12.36 13.98
CA ASN A 326 10.91 12.84 15.34
C ASN A 326 11.69 14.17 15.35
N ALA A 327 11.08 15.24 15.88
CA ALA A 327 11.73 16.55 15.99
C ALA A 327 12.97 16.52 16.90
N ASN A 328 13.02 15.59 17.84
CA ASN A 328 14.13 15.37 18.77
C ASN A 328 15.00 14.17 18.36
N CYS A 329 15.02 13.82 17.07
CA CYS A 329 15.80 12.69 16.57
C CYS A 329 17.24 12.71 17.11
N GLN A 330 17.72 11.54 17.53
CA GLN A 330 19.11 11.32 17.94
C GLN A 330 19.77 10.36 16.96
N THR A 331 20.96 10.71 16.51
CA THR A 331 21.78 9.84 15.66
C THR A 331 22.10 8.55 16.42
N GLN A 332 21.92 7.40 15.78
CA GLN A 332 22.11 6.09 16.39
C GLN A 332 23.37 5.43 15.86
N ALA A 333 24.33 5.15 16.74
CA ALA A 333 25.52 4.37 16.43
C ALA A 333 25.24 2.89 16.73
N LEU A 334 25.47 2.02 15.74
CA LEU A 334 25.21 0.58 15.81
C LEU A 334 26.48 -0.17 15.44
N SER A 335 26.69 -1.33 16.05
CA SER A 335 27.70 -2.30 15.63
C SER A 335 27.01 -3.43 14.90
N VAL A 336 27.31 -3.61 13.62
CA VAL A 336 26.63 -4.59 12.74
C VAL A 336 27.65 -5.54 12.12
N PRO A 337 27.29 -6.80 11.82
CA PRO A 337 28.16 -7.67 11.04
C PRO A 337 28.51 -7.01 9.70
N ALA A 338 29.79 -7.05 9.31
CA ALA A 338 30.24 -6.44 8.05
C ALA A 338 29.47 -6.97 6.82
N ALA A 339 29.10 -8.26 6.86
CA ALA A 339 28.25 -8.92 5.86
C ALA A 339 26.86 -8.28 5.68
N CYS A 340 26.37 -7.52 6.67
CA CYS A 340 25.09 -6.81 6.60
C CYS A 340 25.19 -5.46 5.89
N THR A 341 26.39 -4.96 5.63
CA THR A 341 26.60 -3.66 4.98
C THR A 341 26.72 -3.82 3.47
N THR A 342 26.60 -2.73 2.72
CA THR A 342 26.81 -2.73 1.27
C THR A 342 28.26 -3.08 0.89
N GLN A 343 29.22 -2.83 1.78
CA GLN A 343 30.63 -3.20 1.57
C GLN A 343 30.89 -4.71 1.77
N GLY A 344 30.02 -5.39 2.52
CA GLY A 344 30.23 -6.79 2.91
C GLY A 344 31.46 -6.98 3.82
N GLY A 345 31.90 -8.24 3.96
CA GLY A 345 33.10 -8.61 4.72
C GLY A 345 32.81 -9.46 5.95
N SER A 346 33.80 -9.57 6.84
CA SER A 346 33.73 -10.36 8.08
C SER A 346 33.95 -9.49 9.33
N GLY A 347 33.54 -10.00 10.50
CA GLY A 347 33.63 -9.26 11.75
C GLY A 347 32.48 -8.26 11.94
N THR A 348 32.66 -7.30 12.85
CA THR A 348 31.66 -6.28 13.19
C THR A 348 32.22 -4.90 12.86
N VAL A 349 31.40 -4.07 12.22
CA VAL A 349 31.74 -2.69 11.83
C VAL A 349 30.76 -1.69 12.45
N PRO A 350 31.21 -0.49 12.84
CA PRO A 350 30.31 0.56 13.27
C PRO A 350 29.59 1.17 12.07
N VAL A 351 28.28 1.37 12.20
CA VAL A 351 27.43 2.11 11.26
C VAL A 351 26.63 3.16 12.00
N THR A 352 26.15 4.18 11.28
CA THR A 352 25.39 5.28 11.85
C THR A 352 24.08 5.47 11.11
N VAL A 353 22.97 5.44 11.83
CA VAL A 353 21.67 5.89 11.33
C VAL A 353 21.52 7.35 11.74
N SER A 354 21.65 8.24 10.75
CA SER A 354 21.64 9.69 10.95
C SER A 354 20.22 10.25 11.07
N CYS A 355 20.09 11.44 11.68
CA CYS A 355 18.86 12.22 11.65
C CYS A 355 18.65 13.03 10.35
N THR A 356 19.57 12.92 9.39
CA THR A 356 19.33 13.45 8.05
C THR A 356 18.19 12.66 7.43
N ALA A 357 17.11 13.36 7.09
CA ALA A 357 15.91 12.72 6.60
C ALA A 357 16.14 12.03 5.24
N ASN A 358 15.32 11.01 4.97
CA ASN A 358 15.22 10.33 3.67
C ASN A 358 16.54 9.67 3.22
N GLN A 359 17.38 9.27 4.17
CA GLN A 359 18.60 8.51 3.88
C GLN A 359 18.35 7.01 3.99
N SER A 360 18.80 6.27 2.98
CA SER A 360 18.76 4.81 2.99
C SER A 360 19.50 4.25 4.20
N PRO A 361 18.99 3.17 4.82
CA PRO A 361 19.68 2.57 5.95
C PRO A 361 21.06 2.01 5.58
N PRO A 362 22.01 1.98 6.54
CA PRO A 362 23.39 1.59 6.25
C PRO A 362 23.63 0.07 6.30
N TYR A 363 22.61 -0.76 6.54
CA TYR A 363 22.70 -2.22 6.58
C TYR A 363 21.41 -2.89 6.11
N TYR A 364 21.49 -4.13 5.62
CA TYR A 364 20.35 -4.97 5.22
C TYR A 364 19.71 -5.67 6.42
N LEU A 365 18.43 -6.02 6.33
CA LEU A 365 17.77 -6.92 7.30
C LEU A 365 17.95 -8.38 6.87
N GLY A 366 17.75 -9.31 7.80
CA GLY A 366 17.81 -10.74 7.51
C GLY A 366 19.17 -11.39 7.72
N GLN A 367 19.23 -12.71 7.63
CA GLN A 367 20.49 -13.49 7.67
C GLN A 367 21.42 -13.18 8.87
N GLY A 368 20.84 -12.94 10.05
CA GLY A 368 21.59 -12.58 11.26
C GLY A 368 21.92 -11.09 11.41
N CYS A 369 21.45 -10.24 10.50
CA CYS A 369 21.57 -8.80 10.60
C CYS A 369 20.63 -8.20 11.65
N PRO A 370 20.98 -7.02 12.22
CA PRO A 370 20.18 -6.38 13.26
C PRO A 370 18.76 -6.06 12.82
N LYS A 371 17.89 -5.87 13.81
CA LYS A 371 16.52 -5.39 13.60
C LYS A 371 16.51 -3.95 13.06
N PRO A 372 15.42 -3.52 12.40
CA PRO A 372 15.28 -2.14 11.97
C PRO A 372 15.26 -1.19 13.17
N VAL A 373 15.76 0.03 12.96
CA VAL A 373 15.70 1.13 13.91
C VAL A 373 14.99 2.34 13.30
N PRO A 374 14.46 3.29 14.08
CA PRO A 374 13.73 4.42 13.50
C PRO A 374 14.54 5.18 12.44
N ILE A 375 13.96 5.36 11.25
CA ILE A 375 14.50 6.20 10.17
C ILE A 375 13.79 7.56 10.21
N GLN A 376 14.55 8.62 10.01
CA GLN A 376 14.00 9.97 9.90
C GLN A 376 13.49 10.22 8.47
N VAL A 377 12.23 10.61 8.34
CA VAL A 377 11.59 10.89 7.05
C VAL A 377 10.97 12.28 7.08
N THR A 378 11.14 13.03 5.99
CA THR A 378 10.43 14.29 5.75
C THR A 378 9.84 14.29 4.36
N ARG A 379 8.78 15.10 4.18
CA ARG A 379 8.23 15.36 2.86
C ARG A 379 9.11 16.38 2.12
N THR A 380 9.74 15.98 1.02
CA THR A 380 10.45 16.93 0.14
C THR A 380 9.58 17.37 -1.03
N THR A 381 8.73 16.46 -1.53
CA THR A 381 7.76 16.76 -2.60
C THR A 381 6.44 17.14 -1.95
N GLN A 382 6.08 18.42 -2.08
CA GLN A 382 4.88 18.99 -1.47
C GLN A 382 3.62 18.33 -2.05
N LEU A 383 2.54 18.33 -1.26
CA LEU A 383 1.22 17.93 -1.75
C LEU A 383 0.76 18.96 -2.79
N ASP A 384 0.25 18.49 -3.93
CA ASP A 384 -0.31 19.38 -4.94
C ASP A 384 -1.54 20.14 -4.41
N SER A 385 -1.77 21.36 -4.91
CA SER A 385 -2.91 22.20 -4.53
C SER A 385 -4.26 21.65 -4.98
N ASN A 386 -4.35 20.97 -6.14
CA ASN A 386 -5.58 20.29 -6.55
C ASN A 386 -5.81 19.05 -5.71
N ALA A 387 -4.75 18.27 -5.41
CA ALA A 387 -4.84 17.15 -4.50
C ALA A 387 -5.30 17.59 -3.10
N GLN A 388 -4.79 18.70 -2.56
CA GLN A 388 -5.26 19.30 -1.31
C GLN A 388 -6.74 19.70 -1.37
N THR A 389 -7.19 20.27 -2.49
CA THR A 389 -8.59 20.64 -2.71
C THR A 389 -9.51 19.41 -2.74
N ALA A 390 -9.10 18.35 -3.45
CA ALA A 390 -9.80 17.08 -3.49
C ALA A 390 -9.83 16.42 -2.10
N ASN A 391 -8.69 16.38 -1.39
CA ASN A 391 -8.57 15.88 -0.02
C ASN A 391 -9.56 16.59 0.91
N GLN A 392 -9.58 17.93 0.91
CA GLN A 392 -10.49 18.69 1.76
C GLN A 392 -11.95 18.36 1.46
N THR A 393 -12.32 18.29 0.17
CA THR A 393 -13.68 17.98 -0.27
C THR A 393 -14.11 16.59 0.20
N VAL A 394 -13.29 15.58 -0.08
CA VAL A 394 -13.63 14.17 0.20
C VAL A 394 -13.56 13.87 1.69
N GLN A 395 -12.55 14.34 2.41
CA GLN A 395 -12.47 14.18 3.87
C GLN A 395 -13.61 14.89 4.60
N ASN A 396 -14.06 16.06 4.13
CA ASN A 396 -15.26 16.72 4.65
C ASN A 396 -16.50 15.84 4.43
N GLY A 397 -16.66 15.30 3.23
CA GLY A 397 -17.78 14.41 2.91
C GLY A 397 -17.74 13.11 3.71
N ILE A 398 -16.57 12.52 3.93
CA ILE A 398 -16.38 11.37 4.82
C ILE A 398 -16.78 11.75 6.25
N ARG A 399 -16.31 12.87 6.79
CA ARG A 399 -16.69 13.34 8.14
C ARG A 399 -18.19 13.58 8.31
N GLN A 400 -18.87 14.04 7.26
CA GLN A 400 -20.31 14.28 7.30
C GLN A 400 -21.12 12.99 7.29
N ASN A 401 -20.70 12.00 6.49
CA ASN A 401 -21.46 10.77 6.26
C ASN A 401 -21.04 9.60 7.15
N TYR A 402 -19.77 9.56 7.54
CA TYR A 402 -19.14 8.58 8.43
C TYR A 402 -18.21 9.29 9.43
N PRO A 403 -18.74 10.00 10.44
CA PRO A 403 -17.96 10.89 11.32
C PRO A 403 -16.75 10.25 12.01
N ASN A 404 -16.81 8.95 12.29
CA ASN A 404 -15.72 8.21 12.94
C ASN A 404 -14.79 7.50 11.95
N SER A 405 -15.04 7.60 10.63
CA SER A 405 -14.29 6.84 9.64
C SER A 405 -12.80 7.12 9.70
N VAL A 406 -11.98 6.08 9.76
CA VAL A 406 -10.51 6.17 9.69
C VAL A 406 -10.05 6.77 8.36
N TRP A 407 -10.85 6.65 7.30
CA TRP A 407 -10.51 7.12 5.95
C TRP A 407 -10.39 8.64 5.86
N GLN A 408 -10.92 9.39 6.84
CA GLN A 408 -10.71 10.84 6.94
C GLN A 408 -9.26 11.24 7.27
N TYR A 409 -8.41 10.27 7.69
CA TYR A 409 -7.00 10.48 8.07
C TYR A 409 -6.01 10.03 6.99
N TYR A 410 -6.51 9.72 5.80
CA TYR A 410 -5.70 9.47 4.61
C TYR A 410 -5.81 10.64 3.65
N GLN A 411 -4.76 10.91 2.90
CA GLN A 411 -4.71 12.01 1.93
C GLN A 411 -4.07 11.53 0.62
N LEU A 412 -4.61 12.01 -0.50
CA LEU A 412 -3.95 11.93 -1.80
C LEU A 412 -2.73 12.86 -1.80
N VAL A 413 -1.61 12.36 -2.30
CA VAL A 413 -0.40 13.17 -2.52
C VAL A 413 -0.49 13.91 -3.85
N ASP A 414 -0.66 13.16 -4.93
CA ASP A 414 -0.82 13.63 -6.32
C ASP A 414 -1.24 12.42 -7.19
N VAL A 415 -1.63 12.68 -8.44
CA VAL A 415 -1.86 11.66 -9.47
C VAL A 415 -1.03 11.98 -10.70
N LEU A 416 -0.24 11.02 -11.15
CA LEU A 416 0.44 11.09 -12.44
C LEU A 416 -0.43 10.44 -13.53
N TRP A 417 -0.63 11.12 -14.65
CA TRP A 417 -1.49 10.70 -15.77
C TRP A 417 -1.01 11.35 -17.07
N SER A 418 -1.60 11.00 -18.22
CA SER A 418 -1.24 11.62 -19.50
C SER A 418 -2.37 12.48 -20.09
N THR A 419 -2.03 13.70 -20.49
CA THR A 419 -2.94 14.58 -21.25
C THR A 419 -3.10 14.15 -22.71
N ASN A 420 -2.20 13.29 -23.21
CA ASN A 420 -2.26 12.70 -24.54
C ASN A 420 -1.60 11.31 -24.49
N PRO A 421 -2.33 10.29 -24.01
CA PRO A 421 -1.75 8.99 -23.70
C PRO A 421 -1.37 8.23 -24.97
N THR A 422 -0.18 7.63 -24.95
CA THR A 422 0.27 6.66 -25.96
C THR A 422 -0.70 5.48 -25.98
N GLN A 423 -1.15 5.09 -27.18
CA GLN A 423 -2.02 3.93 -27.34
C GLN A 423 -1.24 2.61 -27.21
N ASP A 424 -1.96 1.53 -26.86
CA ASP A 424 -1.36 0.21 -26.74
C ASP A 424 -0.68 -0.21 -28.04
N PRO A 425 0.50 -0.87 -27.96
CA PRO A 425 1.18 -1.34 -29.15
C PRO A 425 0.46 -2.52 -29.80
N SER A 426 0.61 -2.65 -31.12
CA SER A 426 0.22 -3.85 -31.86
C SER A 426 1.35 -4.90 -31.95
N LYS A 427 2.58 -4.52 -31.59
CA LYS A 427 3.77 -5.38 -31.63
C LYS A 427 4.65 -5.19 -30.38
N PRO A 428 5.32 -6.26 -29.91
CA PRO A 428 6.28 -6.12 -28.82
C PRO A 428 7.42 -5.16 -29.18
N TYR A 429 7.84 -4.35 -28.22
CA TYR A 429 8.98 -3.45 -28.34
C TYR A 429 9.89 -3.54 -27.11
N ALA A 430 11.11 -3.04 -27.25
CA ALA A 430 12.07 -2.93 -26.17
C ALA A 430 11.79 -1.72 -25.29
N VAL A 431 12.00 -1.87 -23.98
CA VAL A 431 12.04 -0.74 -23.05
C VAL A 431 13.11 0.30 -23.47
N PRO A 432 12.92 1.60 -23.17
CA PRO A 432 11.83 2.18 -22.39
C PRO A 432 10.49 2.24 -23.13
N HIS A 433 9.39 2.24 -22.36
CA HIS A 433 8.04 2.46 -22.85
C HIS A 433 7.87 3.87 -23.43
N PRO A 434 7.23 4.04 -24.61
CA PRO A 434 6.92 5.36 -25.13
C PRO A 434 5.86 6.06 -24.26
N LEU A 435 6.28 7.13 -23.60
CA LEU A 435 5.41 7.98 -22.81
C LEU A 435 5.33 9.36 -23.44
N THR A 436 4.11 9.87 -23.59
CA THR A 436 3.86 11.22 -24.08
C THR A 436 3.00 11.99 -23.10
N SER A 437 3.34 13.27 -22.89
CA SER A 437 2.53 14.23 -22.14
C SER A 437 2.12 13.79 -20.73
N MET A 438 2.97 13.01 -20.06
CA MET A 438 2.81 12.66 -18.65
C MET A 438 2.88 13.93 -17.80
N THR A 439 1.96 14.08 -16.87
CA THR A 439 1.83 15.27 -16.02
C THR A 439 1.25 14.89 -14.66
N SER A 440 1.48 15.77 -13.68
CA SER A 440 0.87 15.75 -12.36
C SER A 440 0.69 17.18 -11.88
N GLY A 441 -0.01 17.39 -10.76
CA GLY A 441 -0.19 18.73 -10.21
C GLY A 441 1.13 19.38 -9.77
N SER A 442 2.09 18.54 -9.36
CA SER A 442 3.44 18.95 -8.93
C SER A 442 4.48 18.97 -10.06
N GLY A 443 4.07 19.12 -11.32
CA GLY A 443 4.99 19.18 -12.46
C GLY A 443 5.68 17.85 -12.78
N GLY A 444 5.02 16.73 -12.45
CA GLY A 444 5.47 15.36 -12.73
C GLY A 444 6.09 14.64 -11.54
N LEU A 445 6.51 15.34 -10.48
CA LEU A 445 7.06 14.71 -9.27
C LEU A 445 5.94 14.15 -8.41
N VAL A 446 6.00 12.85 -8.09
CA VAL A 446 5.00 12.17 -7.28
C VAL A 446 5.70 11.20 -6.34
N ALA A 447 5.60 11.44 -5.03
CA ALA A 447 6.32 10.66 -4.04
C ALA A 447 5.55 10.48 -2.73
N ASN A 448 5.30 9.22 -2.38
CA ASN A 448 4.78 8.82 -1.08
C ASN A 448 5.92 8.78 -0.05
N THR A 449 5.64 9.24 1.17
CA THR A 449 6.65 9.26 2.25
C THR A 449 7.05 7.88 2.75
N THR A 450 6.27 6.85 2.44
CA THR A 450 6.55 5.45 2.85
C THR A 450 6.93 4.55 1.67
N LEU A 451 6.51 4.88 0.45
CA LEU A 451 6.76 4.05 -0.74
C LEU A 451 7.95 4.60 -1.57
N GLU A 452 8.19 5.92 -1.58
CA GLU A 452 9.28 6.58 -2.31
C GLU A 452 10.27 7.28 -1.35
N THR A 453 10.33 6.83 -0.09
CA THR A 453 11.06 7.45 1.03
C THR A 453 12.42 8.01 0.64
N TYR A 454 13.21 7.22 -0.11
CA TYR A 454 14.60 7.50 -0.44
C TYR A 454 14.81 8.12 -1.83
N VAL A 455 13.72 8.35 -2.58
CA VAL A 455 13.74 8.89 -3.95
C VAL A 455 12.55 9.81 -4.22
N GLN A 456 12.30 10.76 -3.32
CA GLN A 456 11.12 11.61 -3.44
C GLN A 456 11.19 12.64 -4.60
N ASN A 457 12.37 12.88 -5.17
CA ASN A 457 12.60 13.80 -6.28
C ASN A 457 12.46 13.15 -7.68
N THR A 458 11.65 12.09 -7.78
CA THR A 458 11.42 11.34 -9.02
C THR A 458 9.95 11.30 -9.38
N THR A 459 9.65 10.76 -10.56
CA THR A 459 8.29 10.40 -10.98
C THR A 459 8.14 8.89 -11.09
N CYS A 460 6.92 8.36 -10.97
CA CYS A 460 6.69 6.91 -11.06
C CYS A 460 7.19 6.34 -12.40
N THR A 461 6.94 7.06 -13.49
CA THR A 461 7.25 6.61 -14.85
C THR A 461 8.73 6.58 -15.19
N SER A 462 9.60 7.33 -14.50
CA SER A 462 11.04 7.30 -14.77
C SER A 462 11.68 5.96 -14.43
N CYS A 463 11.01 5.16 -13.60
CA CYS A 463 11.38 3.76 -13.37
C CYS A 463 10.47 2.84 -14.17
N HIS A 464 9.16 3.00 -14.06
CA HIS A 464 8.19 2.07 -14.64
C HIS A 464 8.25 1.97 -16.17
N GLU A 465 8.79 2.96 -16.89
CA GLU A 465 9.06 2.86 -18.33
C GLU A 465 10.09 1.75 -18.67
N TYR A 466 10.88 1.29 -17.71
CA TYR A 466 11.86 0.22 -17.87
C TYR A 466 11.35 -1.15 -17.44
N ALA A 467 10.05 -1.28 -17.16
CA ALA A 467 9.44 -2.56 -16.85
C ALA A 467 9.49 -3.51 -18.06
N ALA A 468 10.16 -4.65 -17.86
CA ALA A 468 10.40 -5.67 -18.87
C ALA A 468 10.09 -7.08 -18.36
N ILE A 469 9.90 -8.01 -19.31
CA ILE A 469 9.68 -9.44 -19.05
C ILE A 469 10.93 -10.14 -18.45
N ALA A 470 10.74 -11.31 -17.82
CA ALA A 470 11.76 -12.00 -17.03
C ALA A 470 12.95 -12.59 -17.79
N PRO A 471 12.84 -13.15 -19.02
CA PRO A 471 14.05 -13.48 -19.75
C PRO A 471 14.56 -12.22 -20.44
N LYS A 472 15.56 -11.57 -19.83
CA LYS A 472 16.33 -10.48 -20.48
C LYS A 472 17.04 -10.92 -21.78
N THR A 473 17.04 -12.22 -22.07
CA THR A 473 17.55 -12.80 -23.32
C THR A 473 16.58 -12.68 -24.49
N ALA A 474 15.27 -12.49 -24.25
CA ALA A 474 14.32 -12.14 -25.29
C ALA A 474 14.55 -10.69 -25.70
N THR A 475 14.76 -10.46 -27.00
CA THR A 475 15.11 -9.14 -27.54
C THR A 475 14.03 -8.64 -28.48
N CYS A 476 13.49 -7.46 -28.19
CA CYS A 476 12.49 -6.81 -29.02
C CYS A 476 13.09 -5.61 -29.77
N PRO A 477 12.52 -5.21 -30.92
CA PRO A 477 12.93 -3.99 -31.62
C PRO A 477 12.61 -2.74 -30.79
N PRO A 478 13.32 -1.62 -31.01
CA PRO A 478 13.01 -0.37 -30.32
C PRO A 478 11.59 0.12 -30.64
N ALA A 479 10.98 0.83 -29.70
CA ALA A 479 9.65 1.39 -29.89
C ALA A 479 9.60 2.56 -30.91
N SER A 480 10.75 3.20 -31.18
CA SER A 480 10.89 4.27 -32.15
C SER A 480 12.09 4.04 -33.09
N SER A 481 12.01 4.59 -34.30
CA SER A 481 13.09 4.53 -35.29
C SER A 481 14.39 5.13 -34.73
N GLY A 482 15.49 4.37 -34.77
CA GLY A 482 16.80 4.80 -34.28
C GLY A 482 17.13 4.39 -32.84
N GLY A 483 16.22 3.71 -32.12
CA GLY A 483 16.53 3.08 -30.84
C GLY A 483 17.29 1.75 -30.99
N ASN A 484 17.74 1.20 -29.87
CA ASN A 484 18.37 -0.13 -29.83
C ASN A 484 17.36 -1.20 -29.46
N SER A 485 17.55 -2.41 -29.99
CA SER A 485 16.86 -3.59 -29.47
C SER A 485 17.23 -3.84 -28.02
N GLY A 486 16.33 -4.43 -27.25
CA GLY A 486 16.51 -4.61 -25.81
C GLY A 486 15.46 -5.52 -25.18
N SER A 487 15.41 -5.53 -23.85
CA SER A 487 14.44 -6.36 -23.11
C SER A 487 13.02 -5.95 -23.48
N CYS A 488 12.18 -6.94 -23.80
CA CYS A 488 10.80 -6.68 -24.22
C CYS A 488 9.97 -6.08 -23.07
N SER A 489 9.20 -5.05 -23.40
CA SER A 489 8.38 -4.30 -22.46
C SER A 489 7.25 -5.14 -21.85
N SER A 490 6.88 -4.84 -20.60
CA SER A 490 5.82 -5.52 -19.83
C SER A 490 4.73 -4.57 -19.31
N ASP A 491 4.31 -3.62 -20.16
CA ASP A 491 3.19 -2.70 -19.88
C ASP A 491 3.29 -1.98 -18.53
N PHE A 492 4.44 -1.37 -18.28
CA PHE A 492 4.80 -0.67 -17.04
C PHE A 492 4.83 -1.51 -15.76
N SER A 493 4.48 -2.80 -15.79
CA SER A 493 4.51 -3.68 -14.61
C SER A 493 5.84 -4.41 -14.51
N PHE A 494 6.63 -4.16 -13.47
CA PHE A 494 7.81 -5.01 -13.23
C PHE A 494 7.46 -6.39 -12.68
N LEU A 495 6.19 -6.73 -12.39
CA LEU A 495 5.83 -8.06 -11.87
C LEU A 495 6.24 -9.19 -12.83
N PHE A 496 6.14 -8.93 -14.14
CA PHE A 496 6.56 -9.87 -15.17
C PHE A 496 8.07 -10.16 -15.17
N GLY A 497 8.89 -9.20 -14.75
CA GLY A 497 10.35 -9.30 -14.73
C GLY A 497 10.92 -10.16 -13.60
N GLN A 498 10.05 -10.69 -12.74
CA GLN A 498 10.43 -11.27 -11.45
C GLN A 498 10.34 -12.80 -11.40
N VAL A 499 9.87 -13.45 -12.46
CA VAL A 499 9.65 -14.91 -12.49
C VAL A 499 10.84 -15.69 -13.02
N GLY A 500 11.07 -16.89 -12.45
CA GLY A 500 11.96 -17.88 -13.04
C GLY A 500 11.30 -18.71 -14.15
N PRO A 501 12.07 -19.48 -14.94
CA PRO A 501 11.49 -20.50 -15.79
C PRO A 501 10.93 -21.65 -14.93
N ALA A 502 9.81 -22.25 -15.35
CA ALA A 502 9.43 -23.58 -14.85
C ALA A 502 10.64 -24.51 -14.93
N GLN A 503 11.13 -24.95 -13.77
CA GLN A 503 12.06 -26.07 -13.75
C GLN A 503 11.28 -27.24 -14.33
N ALA A 504 11.70 -27.71 -15.51
CA ALA A 504 11.18 -28.96 -16.04
C ALA A 504 11.33 -29.99 -14.94
N ASN A 505 10.25 -30.72 -14.62
CA ASN A 505 10.30 -31.86 -13.71
C ASN A 505 11.50 -32.72 -14.10
N VAL A 506 12.60 -32.62 -13.34
CA VAL A 506 13.68 -33.60 -13.38
C VAL A 506 13.16 -34.79 -12.59
N LEU A 507 12.17 -35.48 -13.18
CA LEU A 507 11.85 -36.85 -12.84
C LEU A 507 13.09 -37.67 -13.14
N GLY A 508 13.95 -37.84 -12.14
CA GLY A 508 15.07 -38.77 -12.18
C GLY A 508 16.42 -38.16 -11.81
N LEU A 509 16.60 -37.77 -10.56
CA LEU A 509 17.86 -37.97 -9.83
C LEU A 509 17.61 -37.73 -8.34
N LYS A 510 17.21 -38.81 -7.64
CA LYS A 510 17.39 -38.90 -6.19
C LYS A 510 18.88 -38.66 -5.90
N ARG A 511 19.26 -37.47 -5.47
CA ARG A 511 20.55 -37.25 -4.81
C ARG A 511 20.46 -37.87 -3.42
N THR A 512 20.97 -39.09 -3.30
CA THR A 512 21.45 -39.66 -2.05
C THR A 512 22.40 -38.67 -1.39
N PHE A 513 21.97 -38.03 -0.31
CA PHE A 513 22.88 -37.43 0.66
C PHE A 513 23.60 -38.58 1.37
N LYS A 514 24.87 -38.79 1.03
CA LYS A 514 25.80 -39.47 1.95
C LYS A 514 26.40 -38.41 2.86
N THR A 515 26.13 -38.59 4.14
CA THR A 515 26.80 -37.94 5.28
C THR A 515 28.31 -38.13 5.20
N HIS A 516 29.05 -37.02 5.32
CA HIS A 516 30.35 -36.97 5.99
C HIS A 516 30.49 -35.63 6.71
#